data_AF-A0A9X2HYE8-F1
#
_entry.id   AF-A0A9X2HYE8-F1
#
_cell.length_a   1.000
_cell.length_b   1.000
_cell.length_c   1.000
_cell.angle_alpha   90.00
_cell.angle_beta   90.00
_cell.angle_gamma   90.00
#
_symmetry.space_group_name_H-M   'P 1'
#
loop_
_entity.id
_entity.type
_entity.pdbx_description
1 polymer ?
#
loop_
_entity_poly.entity_id
_entity_poly.type
_entity_poly.pdbx_seq_one_letter_code
_entity_poly.pdbx_strand_id
1 'polypeptide(L)' 'MDLSFPGFDRNTEVTRLPGDLAVLMVGIAARQSASPTAVAQAEFGRIGSPSRLLQPRDGAFNGPTAALLARWGEA' A
#
# COMPACT_ATOMS: atom_id res chain seq x y z
N MET A 1 7.57 -15.09 -13.77
CA MET A 1 7.91 -13.68 -14.04
C MET A 1 8.57 -13.15 -12.79
N ASP A 2 9.84 -12.74 -12.89
CA ASP A 2 10.61 -12.21 -11.75
C ASP A 2 10.31 -10.71 -11.61
N LEU A 3 9.90 -10.29 -10.41
CA LEU A 3 9.51 -8.91 -10.08
C LEU A 3 10.54 -8.22 -9.18
N SER A 4 11.75 -8.76 -9.13
CA SER A 4 12.85 -8.19 -8.35
C SER A 4 13.28 -6.86 -8.95
N PHE A 5 13.07 -5.76 -8.22
CA PHE A 5 13.68 -4.48 -8.55
C PHE A 5 15.15 -4.52 -8.11
N PRO A 6 16.13 -4.30 -9.01
CA PRO A 6 17.50 -4.15 -8.58
C PRO A 6 17.54 -2.93 -7.64
N GLY A 7 17.99 -3.15 -6.41
CA GLY A 7 18.12 -2.10 -5.42
C GLY A 7 18.93 -0.92 -5.98
N PHE A 8 18.67 0.27 -5.44
CA PHE A 8 19.31 1.50 -5.87
C PHE A 8 20.83 1.37 -5.88
N ASP A 9 21.45 1.47 -7.07
CA ASP A 9 22.89 1.39 -7.25
C ASP A 9 23.55 2.66 -6.70
N ARG A 10 24.34 2.49 -5.64
CA ARG A 10 25.04 3.58 -4.96
C ARG A 10 26.20 4.16 -5.76
N ASN A 11 26.66 3.45 -6.79
CA ASN A 11 27.77 3.89 -7.65
C ASN A 11 27.29 4.59 -8.93
N THR A 12 25.97 4.68 -9.15
CA THR A 12 25.40 5.43 -10.27
C THR A 12 25.64 6.92 -10.08
N GLU A 13 26.15 7.58 -11.12
CA GLU A 13 26.31 9.03 -11.16
C GLU A 13 24.92 9.69 -11.12
N VAL A 14 24.60 10.34 -10.01
CA VAL A 14 23.31 11.00 -9.83
C VAL A 14 23.38 12.39 -10.43
N THR A 15 22.59 12.64 -11.47
CA THR A 15 22.42 13.99 -12.05
C THR A 15 22.04 14.97 -10.96
N ARG A 16 22.85 16.01 -10.77
CA ARG A 16 22.57 17.08 -9.81
C ARG A 16 21.36 17.87 -10.30
N LEU A 17 20.26 17.84 -9.55
CA LEU A 17 19.09 18.64 -9.87
C LEU A 17 19.46 20.14 -9.83
N PRO A 18 19.05 20.93 -10.83
CA PRO A 18 19.05 22.39 -10.72
C PRO A 18 18.35 22.81 -9.42
N GLY A 19 18.87 23.83 -8.72
CA GLY A 19 18.39 24.24 -7.40
C GLY A 19 16.88 24.49 -7.34
N ASP A 20 16.34 25.20 -8.33
CA ASP A 20 14.91 25.52 -8.42
C ASP A 20 14.05 24.26 -8.60
N LEU A 21 14.54 23.26 -9.34
CA LEU A 21 13.84 22.00 -9.53
C LEU A 21 13.85 21.17 -8.23
N ALA A 22 14.94 21.20 -7.46
CA ALA A 22 15.00 20.53 -6.17
C ALA A 22 13.99 21.14 -5.18
N VAL A 23 13.90 22.47 -5.13
CA VAL A 23 12.91 23.17 -4.30
C VAL A 23 11.48 22.83 -4.72
N LEU A 24 11.19 22.80 -6.03
CA LEU A 24 9.89 22.40 -6.54
C LEU A 24 9.55 20.96 -6.13
N MET A 25 10.49 20.02 -6.29
CA MET A 25 10.29 18.61 -5.95
C MET A 25 10.02 18.43 -4.45
N VAL A 26 10.71 19.17 -3.58
CA VAL A 26 10.44 19.16 -2.13
C VAL A 26 9.02 19.64 -1.83
N GLY A 27 8.57 20.73 -2.46
CA GLY A 27 7.21 21.24 -2.27
C GLY A 27 6.13 20.25 -2.71
N ILE A 28 6.35 19.58 -3.86
CA ILE A 28 5.45 18.53 -4.37
C ILE A 28 5.43 17.35 -3.39
N ALA A 29 6.59 16.84 -2.98
CA ALA A 29 6.69 15.71 -2.06
C ALA A 29 6.01 16.01 -0.72
N ALA A 30 6.22 17.20 -0.16
CA ALA A 30 5.56 17.64 1.06
C ALA A 30 4.03 17.62 0.91
N ARG A 31 3.49 18.18 -0.17
CA ARG A 31 2.04 18.18 -0.41
C ARG A 31 1.48 16.77 -0.63
N GLN A 32 2.21 15.91 -1.34
CA GLN A 32 1.80 14.52 -1.55
C GLN A 32 1.75 13.75 -0.22
N SER A 33 2.76 13.93 0.64
CA SER A 33 2.81 13.29 1.97
C SER A 33 1.71 13.78 2.92
N ALA A 34 1.24 15.01 2.75
CA ALA A 34 0.16 15.60 3.55
C ALA A 34 -1.24 15.40 2.95
N SER A 35 -1.35 14.68 1.82
CA SER A 35 -2.65 14.45 1.17
C SER A 35 -3.57 13.58 2.05
N PRO A 36 -4.91 13.74 1.95
CA PRO A 36 -5.86 12.91 2.68
C PRO A 36 -5.66 11.40 2.46
N THR A 37 -5.29 11.01 1.24
CA THR A 37 -5.00 9.62 0.89
C THR A 37 -3.72 9.12 1.56
N ALA A 38 -2.64 9.92 1.57
CA ALA A 38 -1.41 9.55 2.25
C ALA A 38 -1.61 9.42 3.77
N VAL A 39 -2.43 10.28 4.37
CA VAL A 39 -2.82 10.18 5.78
C VAL A 39 -3.60 8.88 6.02
N ALA A 40 -4.62 8.58 5.22
CA ALA A 40 -5.37 7.34 5.34
C ALA A 40 -4.48 6.09 5.18
N GLN A 41 -3.53 6.11 4.23
CA GLN A 41 -2.56 5.03 4.03
C GLN A 41 -1.59 4.87 5.20
N ALA A 42 -1.10 5.98 5.78
CA ALA A 42 -0.23 5.93 6.95
C ALA A 42 -0.96 5.36 8.18
N GLU A 43 -2.25 5.67 8.34
CA GLU A 43 -3.09 5.08 9.40
C GLU A 43 -3.26 3.56 9.21
N PHE A 44 -3.43 3.06 7.98
CA PHE A 44 -3.43 1.61 7.74
C PHE A 44 -2.11 0.94 8.13
N GLY A 45 -0.97 1.58 7.87
CA GLY A 45 0.36 1.06 8.24
C GLY A 45 0.63 1.08 9.75
N ARG A 46 -0.09 1.90 10.52
CA ARG A 46 -0.01 1.98 11.99
C ARG A 46 -0.82 0.91 12.71
N ILE A 47 -1.69 0.19 11.99
CA ILE A 47 -2.39 -1.00 12.52
C ILE A 47 -1.33 -2.10 12.66
N GLY A 48 -0.68 -2.12 13.83
CA GLY A 48 0.42 -3.01 14.15
C GLY A 48 0.03 -4.47 13.96
N SER A 49 0.75 -5.14 13.05
CA SER A 49 0.47 -6.49 12.54
C SER A 49 -0.94 -6.60 11.92
N PRO A 50 -1.17 -7.45 10.91
CA PRO A 50 -2.52 -7.83 10.54
C PRO A 50 -3.17 -8.51 11.75
N SER A 51 -3.79 -7.72 12.62
CA SER A 51 -4.50 -8.18 13.80
C SER A 51 -5.58 -9.09 13.26
N ARG A 52 -5.53 -10.39 13.59
CA ARG A 52 -6.59 -11.41 13.53
C ARG A 52 -7.54 -11.49 12.32
N LEU A 53 -8.11 -10.38 11.90
CA LEU A 53 -8.98 -10.11 10.76
C LEU A 53 -8.44 -10.57 9.40
N LEU A 54 -7.12 -10.65 9.22
CA LEU A 54 -6.52 -11.21 8.00
C LEU A 54 -6.00 -12.65 8.19
N GLN A 55 -6.25 -13.26 9.35
CA GLN A 55 -5.98 -14.69 9.54
C GLN A 55 -7.01 -15.50 8.73
N PRO A 56 -6.66 -16.63 8.11
CA PRO A 56 -7.56 -17.39 7.25
C PRO A 56 -8.91 -17.75 7.87
N ARG A 57 -9.00 -17.83 9.20
CA ARG A 57 -10.26 -18.03 9.94
C ARG A 57 -11.25 -16.86 9.81
N ASP A 58 -10.76 -15.63 9.70
CA ASP A 58 -11.57 -14.39 9.68
C ASP A 58 -11.48 -13.63 8.33
N GLY A 59 -10.46 -13.92 7.51
CA GLY A 59 -10.14 -13.15 6.30
C GLY A 59 -10.31 -13.87 4.95
N ALA A 60 -10.56 -15.18 4.91
CA ALA A 60 -10.60 -15.89 3.63
C ALA A 60 -11.97 -15.82 2.91
N PHE A 61 -13.08 -15.68 3.64
CA PHE A 61 -14.40 -15.53 3.03
C PHE A 61 -15.44 -15.16 4.10
N ASN A 62 -16.41 -14.29 3.78
CA ASN A 62 -17.50 -13.94 4.69
C ASN A 62 -18.38 -15.19 4.92
N GLY A 63 -18.33 -15.75 6.13
CA GLY A 63 -19.09 -16.96 6.50
C GLY A 63 -20.60 -16.87 6.21
N PRO A 64 -21.28 -15.76 6.55
CA PRO A 64 -22.66 -15.53 6.14
C PRO A 64 -22.89 -15.60 4.62
N THR A 65 -22.02 -14.99 3.81
CA THR A 65 -22.07 -15.07 2.34
C THR A 65 -21.88 -16.52 1.86
N ALA A 66 -20.98 -17.28 2.49
CA ALA A 66 -20.80 -18.71 2.19
C ALA A 66 -22.08 -19.52 2.44
N ALA A 67 -22.73 -19.30 3.58
CA ALA A 67 -23.97 -19.97 3.92
C ALA A 67 -25.13 -19.57 3.00
N LEU A 68 -25.09 -18.36 2.45
CA LEU A 68 -26.09 -17.88 1.50
C LEU A 68 -25.90 -18.45 0.09
N LEU A 69 -24.65 -18.68 -0.34
CA LEU A 69 -24.37 -19.34 -1.62
C LEU A 69 -24.64 -20.84 -1.57
N ALA A 70 -24.28 -21.51 -0.46
CA ALA A 70 -24.51 -22.95 -0.30
C ALA A 70 -25.99 -23.32 -0.40
N ARG A 71 -26.89 -22.56 0.26
CA ARG A 71 -28.34 -22.76 0.16
C ARG A 71 -28.93 -22.49 -1.23
N TRP A 72 -28.24 -21.73 -2.06
CA TRP A 72 -28.72 -21.37 -3.39
C TRP A 72 -28.43 -22.47 -4.42
N GLY A 73 -27.41 -23.31 -4.17
CA GLY A 73 -27.10 -24.48 -5.00
C GLY A 73 -27.93 -25.73 -4.66
N GLU A 74 -28.74 -25.68 -3.60
CA GLU A 74 -29.62 -26.77 -3.13
C GLU A 74 -31.10 -26.57 -3.57
N ALA A 75 -31.37 -25.54 -4.37
CA ALA A 75 -32.67 -25.24 -4.98
C ALA A 75 -32.65 -25.52 -6.49
#